data_AF-A0AAV5KVK7-F1
#
_entry.id   AF-A0AAV5KVK7-F1
#
_cell.length_a   1.000
_cell.length_b   1.000
_cell.length_c   1.000
_cell.angle_alpha   90.00
_cell.angle_beta   90.00
_cell.angle_gamma   90.00
#
_symmetry.space_group_name_H-M   'P 1'
#
loop_
_entity.id
_entity.type
_entity.pdbx_description
1 polymer ?
#
loop_
_entity_poly.entity_id
_entity_poly.type
_entity_poly.pdbx_seq_one_letter_code
_entity_poly.pdbx_strand_id
1 'polypeptide(L)'
;MVRIEVKHGDGKEFLYDCLSTSPVDDIASEIIRISNLQSKINCLSLQLEPRLIPLSGDSNATSPYISLFRALEEAKSYASKVTSFLYSFLSAFSASK
;
A
#
# COMPACT_ATOMS: atom_id res chain seq x y z
N MET A 1 -18.77 -9.93 -9.53
CA MET A 1 -17.43 -9.51 -9.07
C MET A 1 -16.74 -10.72 -8.48
N VAL A 2 -15.44 -10.87 -8.72
CA VAL A 2 -14.63 -12.00 -8.25
C VAL A 2 -13.43 -11.47 -7.47
N ARG A 3 -12.97 -12.25 -6.51
CA ARG A 3 -11.80 -11.94 -5.68
C ARG A 3 -10.68 -12.90 -6.04
N ILE A 4 -9.51 -12.33 -6.35
CA ILE A 4 -8.29 -13.06 -6.72
C ILE A 4 -7.30 -12.93 -5.57
N GLU A 5 -6.76 -14.06 -5.12
CA GLU A 5 -5.65 -14.11 -4.16
C GLU A 5 -4.33 -14.11 -4.94
N VAL A 6 -3.51 -13.08 -4.74
CA VAL A 6 -2.21 -12.93 -5.40
C VAL A 6 -1.11 -13.29 -4.42
N LYS A 7 -0.35 -14.35 -4.72
CA LYS A 7 0.79 -14.80 -3.92
C LYS A 7 2.09 -14.48 -4.65
N HIS A 8 2.97 -13.73 -4.00
CA HIS A 8 4.33 -13.50 -4.45
C HIS A 8 5.27 -14.57 -3.89
N GLY A 9 6.31 -14.91 -4.67
CA GLY A 9 7.33 -15.88 -4.26
C GLY A 9 8.18 -15.48 -3.06
N ASP A 10 8.06 -14.24 -2.59
CA ASP A 10 8.73 -13.71 -1.40
C ASP A 10 7.84 -13.76 -0.13
N GLY A 11 6.71 -14.48 -0.19
CA GLY A 11 5.78 -14.64 0.93
C GLY A 11 4.81 -13.47 1.11
N LYS A 12 4.81 -12.48 0.21
CA LYS A 12 3.80 -11.41 0.22
C LYS A 12 2.54 -11.86 -0.47
N GLU A 13 1.41 -11.49 0.10
CA GLU A 13 0.09 -11.78 -0.47
C GLU A 13 -0.83 -10.58 -0.40
N PHE A 14 -1.71 -10.46 -1.38
CA PHE A 14 -2.80 -9.49 -1.36
C PHE A 14 -4.03 -10.01 -2.12
N LEU A 15 -5.17 -9.40 -1.80
CA LEU A 15 -6.44 -9.70 -2.45
C LEU A 15 -6.74 -8.61 -3.48
N TYR A 16 -7.19 -9.01 -4.67
CA TYR A 16 -7.58 -8.11 -5.74
C TYR A 16 -9.01 -8.43 -6.20
N ASP A 17 -9.90 -7.45 -6.12
CA ASP A 17 -11.29 -7.57 -6.56
C ASP A 17 -11.44 -7.04 -8.00
N CYS A 18 -12.03 -7.83 -8.89
CA CYS A 18 -12.28 -7.43 -10.28
C CYS A 18 -13.62 -7.97 -10.82
N LEU A 19 -14.04 -7.51 -12.00
CA LEU A 19 -15.19 -8.11 -12.67
C LEU A 19 -14.79 -9.46 -13.29
N SER A 20 -15.71 -10.42 -13.29
CA SER A 20 -15.47 -11.73 -13.94
C SER A 20 -15.33 -11.62 -15.46
N THR A 21 -15.76 -10.50 -16.02
CA THR A 21 -15.68 -10.17 -17.45
C THR A 21 -14.42 -9.37 -17.79
N SER A 22 -13.60 -8.99 -16.80
CA SER A 22 -12.37 -8.24 -17.03
C SER A 22 -11.35 -9.09 -17.80
N PRO A 23 -10.69 -8.55 -18.82
CA PRO A 23 -9.61 -9.24 -19.52
C PRO A 23 -8.46 -9.60 -18.58
N VAL A 24 -7.85 -10.77 -18.81
CA VAL A 24 -6.72 -11.24 -17.99
C VAL A 24 -5.53 -10.29 -18.08
N ASP A 25 -5.27 -9.71 -19.25
CA ASP A 25 -4.16 -8.78 -19.45
C ASP A 25 -4.31 -7.51 -18.60
N ASP A 26 -5.53 -6.98 -18.49
CA ASP A 26 -5.83 -5.81 -17.65
C ASP A 26 -5.64 -6.13 -16.17
N ILE A 27 -6.14 -7.30 -15.73
CA ILE A 27 -5.96 -7.80 -14.37
C ILE A 27 -4.47 -7.97 -14.04
N ALA A 28 -3.70 -8.58 -14.95
CA ALA A 28 -2.27 -8.81 -14.78
C ALA A 28 -1.50 -7.49 -14.68
N SER A 29 -1.82 -6.50 -15.52
CA SER A 29 -1.23 -5.16 -15.49
C SER A 29 -1.44 -4.48 -14.13
N GLU A 30 -2.67 -4.51 -13.62
CA GLU A 30 -2.99 -3.93 -12.31
C GLU A 30 -2.30 -4.65 -11.15
N ILE A 31 -2.27 -5.99 -11.16
CA ILE A 31 -1.54 -6.80 -10.18
C ILE A 31 -0.05 -6.46 -10.16
N ILE A 32 0.58 -6.33 -11.34
CA ILE A 32 1.99 -5.95 -11.48
C ILE A 32 2.21 -4.54 -10.91
N ARG A 33 1.30 -3.60 -11.17
CA ARG A 33 1.39 -2.23 -10.66
C ARG A 33 1.30 -2.19 -9.13
N ILE A 34 0.39 -2.96 -8.54
CA ILE A 34 0.25 -3.08 -7.08
C ILE A 34 1.53 -3.69 -6.47
N SER A 35 2.04 -4.77 -7.06
CA SER A 35 3.29 -5.42 -6.61
C SER A 35 4.49 -4.46 -6.65
N ASN A 36 4.65 -3.73 -7.74
CA ASN A 36 5.71 -2.74 -7.89
C ASN A 36 5.60 -1.62 -6.84
N LEU A 37 4.39 -1.19 -6.52
CA LEU A 37 4.15 -0.17 -5.51
C LEU A 37 4.52 -0.69 -4.11
N GLN A 38 4.04 -1.88 -3.74
CA GLN A 38 4.40 -2.52 -2.46
C GLN A 38 5.92 -2.71 -2.33
N SER A 39 6.59 -3.12 -3.40
CA SER A 39 8.05 -3.26 -3.44
C SER A 39 8.77 -1.93 -3.22
N LYS A 40 8.29 -0.84 -3.82
CA LYS A 40 8.83 0.51 -3.59
C LYS A 40 8.62 0.97 -2.15
N ILE A 41 7.43 0.77 -1.58
CA ILE A 41 7.13 1.14 -0.19
C ILE A 41 8.03 0.38 0.78
N ASN A 42 8.24 -0.92 0.55
CA ASN A 42 9.11 -1.73 1.39
C ASN A 42 10.57 -1.29 1.28
N CYS A 43 11.06 -1.00 0.07
CA CYS A 43 12.40 -0.47 -0.13
C CYS A 43 12.59 0.87 0.60
N LEU A 44 11.65 1.79 0.45
CA LEU A 44 11.66 3.07 1.15
C LEU A 44 11.62 2.88 2.67
N SER A 45 10.80 1.95 3.16
CA SER A 45 10.72 1.62 4.58
C SER A 45 12.07 1.12 5.12
N LEU A 46 12.72 0.19 4.43
CA LEU A 46 14.05 -0.32 4.83
C LEU A 46 15.13 0.76 4.83
N GLN A 47 15.03 1.76 3.96
CA GLN A 47 15.99 2.87 3.91
C GLN A 47 15.70 3.96 4.95
N LEU A 48 14.42 4.19 5.25
CA LEU A 48 13.97 5.25 6.14
C LEU A 48 13.96 4.80 7.61
N GLU A 49 13.50 3.58 7.92
CA GLU A 49 13.41 3.06 9.30
C GLU A 49 14.70 3.22 10.10
N PRO A 50 15.90 2.83 9.60
CA PRO A 50 17.14 2.95 10.39
C PRO A 50 17.55 4.40 10.67
N ARG A 51 17.11 5.34 9.81
CA ARG A 51 17.36 6.77 9.98
C ARG A 51 16.32 7.42 10.88
N LEU A 52 15.14 6.82 10.94
CA LEU A 52 14.02 7.29 11.72
C LEU A 52 14.14 6.81 13.18
N ILE A 53 14.32 5.52 13.44
CA ILE A 53 14.36 4.92 14.79
C ILE A 53 15.20 5.71 15.83
N PRO A 54 16.41 6.23 15.52
CA PRO A 54 17.21 7.00 16.50
C PRO A 54 16.61 8.36 16.91
N LEU A 55 15.73 8.93 16.07
CA LEU A 55 15.15 10.26 16.26
C LEU A 55 13.79 10.22 16.98
N SER A 56 13.18 9.04 17.18
CA SER A 56 11.90 8.92 17.90
C SER A 56 12.02 9.09 19.41
N GLY A 57 13.23 9.06 19.97
CA GLY A 57 13.49 9.22 21.40
C GLY A 57 13.86 10.64 21.84
N ASP A 58 14.10 11.55 20.89
CA ASP A 58 14.51 12.92 21.20
C ASP A 58 13.28 13.83 21.21
N SER A 59 12.85 14.26 22.41
CA SER A 59 11.66 15.11 22.59
C SER A 59 11.77 16.48 21.92
N ASN A 60 12.97 16.84 21.43
CA ASN A 60 13.26 18.06 20.69
C ASN A 60 13.38 17.84 19.16
N ALA A 61 13.25 16.60 18.66
CA ALA A 61 13.21 16.26 17.24
C ALA A 61 11.88 16.68 16.60
N THR A 62 11.79 17.99 16.42
CA THR A 62 11.08 18.78 15.42
C THR A 62 9.98 18.04 14.61
N SER A 63 8.77 18.61 14.69
CA SER A 63 7.52 18.37 13.93
C SER A 63 7.58 17.67 12.54
N PRO A 64 8.54 17.93 11.62
CA PRO A 64 8.63 17.23 10.34
C PRO A 64 8.91 15.72 10.46
N TYR A 65 9.66 15.34 11.49
CA TYR A 65 10.14 13.97 11.68
C TYR A 65 8.99 13.01 12.05
N ILE A 66 8.15 13.42 13.01
CA ILE A 66 6.93 12.71 13.40
C ILE A 66 5.97 12.58 12.20
N SER A 67 5.89 13.62 11.36
CA SER A 67 5.04 13.61 10.16
C SER A 67 5.52 12.61 9.11
N LEU A 68 6.84 12.50 8.89
CA LEU A 68 7.43 11.52 7.99
C LEU A 68 7.30 10.09 8.52
N PHE A 69 7.53 9.88 9.81
CA PHE A 69 7.32 8.57 10.44
C PHE A 69 5.85 8.15 10.35
N ARG A 70 4.92 9.06 10.64
CA ARG A 70 3.48 8.81 10.49
C ARG A 70 3.10 8.53 9.04
N ALA A 71 3.61 9.31 8.08
CA ALA A 71 3.33 9.08 6.65
C ALA A 71 3.89 7.74 6.17
N LEU A 72 5.03 7.30 6.69
CA LEU A 72 5.61 6.00 6.40
C LEU A 72 4.78 4.87 6.99
N GLU A 73 4.42 4.96 8.27
CA GLU A 73 3.53 4.00 8.94
C GLU A 73 2.15 3.95 8.28
N GLU A 74 1.64 5.10 7.84
CA GLU A 74 0.39 5.19 7.11
C GLU A 74 0.52 4.57 5.70
N ALA A 75 1.61 4.81 4.98
CA ALA A 75 1.89 4.16 3.68
C ALA A 75 2.05 2.65 3.81
N LYS A 76 2.71 2.15 4.87
CA LYS A 76 2.76 0.71 5.19
C LYS A 76 1.38 0.17 5.55
N SER A 77 0.61 0.92 6.34
CA SER A 77 -0.77 0.55 6.66
C SER A 77 -1.62 0.45 5.40
N TYR A 78 -1.50 1.36 4.44
CA TYR A 78 -2.18 1.26 3.15
C TYR A 78 -1.65 0.10 2.31
N ALA A 79 -0.34 -0.12 2.23
CA ALA A 79 0.22 -1.27 1.52
C ALA A 79 -0.30 -2.61 2.08
N SER A 80 -0.53 -2.68 3.39
CA SER A 80 -1.15 -3.82 4.08
C SER A 80 -2.68 -3.87 3.94
N LYS A 81 -3.36 -2.71 3.93
CA LYS A 81 -4.82 -2.55 3.81
C LYS A 81 -5.35 -2.42 2.37
N VAL A 82 -4.51 -2.53 1.35
CA VAL A 82 -4.94 -2.69 -0.06
C VAL A 82 -5.79 -3.96 -0.25
N THR A 83 -5.89 -4.80 0.78
CA THR A 83 -6.94 -5.83 0.95
C THR A 83 -8.36 -5.29 1.22
N SER A 84 -8.58 -3.99 1.47
CA SER A 84 -9.91 -3.43 1.79
C SER A 84 -10.18 -1.98 1.33
N PHE A 85 -9.17 -1.13 1.14
CA PHE A 85 -9.39 0.33 0.99
C PHE A 85 -9.65 0.85 -0.42
N LEU A 86 -9.37 0.08 -1.48
CA LEU A 86 -9.74 0.47 -2.85
C LEU A 86 -11.27 0.52 -3.04
N TYR A 87 -12.03 -0.17 -2.18
CA TYR A 87 -13.49 -0.17 -2.20
C TYR A 87 -14.11 1.13 -1.67
N SER A 88 -13.58 1.71 -0.59
CA SER A 88 -14.11 2.96 -0.01
C SER A 88 -13.73 4.19 -0.83
N PHE A 89 -12.55 4.21 -1.46
CA PHE A 89 -12.14 5.34 -2.29
C PHE A 89 -12.85 5.38 -3.66
N LEU A 90 -13.05 4.22 -4.30
CA LEU A 90 -13.77 4.15 -5.59
C LEU A 90 -15.30 4.28 -5.42
N SER A 91 -15.88 3.80 -4.32
CA SER A 91 -17.32 4.01 -4.04
C SER A 91 -17.65 5.46 -3.67
N ALA A 92 -16.78 6.15 -2.93
CA ALA A 92 -16.97 7.56 -2.61
C ALA A 92 -16.87 8.48 -3.85
N PHE A 93 -16.05 8.11 -4.84
CA PHE A 93 -15.92 8.88 -6.08
C PHE A 93 -17.03 8.58 -7.10
N SER A 94 -17.56 7.34 -7.11
CA SER A 94 -18.69 6.96 -7.98
C SER A 94 -20.06 7.46 -7.50
N ALA A 95 -20.20 7.85 -6.24
CA ALA A 95 -21.45 8.37 -5.67
C ALA A 95 -21.59 9.90 -5.75
N SER A 96 -20.60 10.60 -6.33
CA SER A 96 -20.59 12.07 -6.49
C SER A 96 -20.79 12.52 -7.95
N LYS A 97 -21.66 11.81 -8.68
CA LYS A 97 -22.20 12.23 -9.98
C LYS A 97 -23.70 12.05 -10.02
#